data_AF-A0A0U1D9N9-F1
#
_entry.id   AF-A0A0U1D9N9-F1
#
_cell.length_a   1.000
_cell.length_b   1.000
_cell.length_c   1.000
_cell.angle_alpha   90.00
_cell.angle_beta   90.00
_cell.angle_gamma   90.00
#
_symmetry.space_group_name_H-M   'P 1'
#
loop_
_entity.id
_entity.type
_entity.pdbx_description
1 polymer ?
#
loop_
_entity_poly.entity_id
_entity_poly.type
_entity_poly.pdbx_seq_one_letter_code
_entity_poly.pdbx_strand_id
1 'polypeptide(L)'
;MGKTLHFTDRDSLVEYMKSSLGPEVITEHRVAHPEIEIDGDEATATWYLQDRVIVPSMNFMLFGSAFYHDRYRRTADGWKISATGYDRTYDATLSLEGLNFNLEPGAALNI
;
A
#
# COMPACT_ATOMS: atom_id res chain seq x y z
N MET A 1 6.41 -13.61 -8.19
CA MET A 1 6.40 -12.98 -6.85
C MET A 1 7.57 -12.01 -6.77
N GLY A 2 7.32 -10.78 -6.30
CA GLY A 2 8.32 -9.70 -6.27
C GLY A 2 9.53 -10.01 -5.40
N LYS A 3 10.64 -9.30 -5.64
CA LYS A 3 11.82 -9.37 -4.76
C LYS A 3 11.51 -8.67 -3.43
N THR A 4 11.94 -9.26 -2.32
CA THR A 4 11.90 -8.59 -1.01
C THR A 4 12.79 -7.35 -1.07
N LEU A 5 12.19 -6.19 -0.77
CA LEU A 5 12.91 -4.93 -0.60
C LEU A 5 13.16 -4.72 0.90
N HIS A 6 14.37 -4.33 1.25
CA HIS A 6 14.77 -4.11 2.64
C HIS A 6 15.32 -2.69 2.78
N PHE A 7 14.65 -1.88 3.59
CA PHE A 7 15.03 -0.50 3.90
C PHE A 7 15.43 -0.41 5.37
N THR A 8 16.53 0.28 5.67
CA THR A 8 17.05 0.44 7.05
C THR A 8 16.77 1.81 7.66
N ASP A 9 16.23 2.74 6.86
CA ASP A 9 15.93 4.10 7.29
C ASP A 9 14.66 4.62 6.59
N ARG A 10 14.10 5.67 7.18
CA ARG A 10 12.83 6.26 6.72
C ARG A 10 12.97 6.95 5.37
N ASP A 11 14.09 7.65 5.15
CA ASP A 11 14.22 8.53 4.00
C ASP A 11 14.40 7.71 2.71
N SER A 12 15.19 6.64 2.76
CA SER A 12 15.33 5.70 1.64
C SER A 12 14.01 4.99 1.29
N LEU A 13 13.22 4.59 2.30
CA LEU A 13 11.88 4.03 2.09
C LEU A 13 10.95 5.04 1.40
N VAL A 14 10.90 6.28 1.90
CA VAL A 14 10.02 7.32 1.36
C VAL A 14 10.44 7.72 -0.05
N GLU A 15 11.74 7.83 -0.32
CA GLU A 15 12.27 8.13 -1.65
C GLU A 15 11.92 7.03 -2.64
N TYR A 16 12.09 5.76 -2.25
CA TYR A 16 11.70 4.62 -3.06
C TYR A 16 10.20 4.66 -3.41
N MET A 17 9.33 4.89 -2.42
CA MET A 17 7.89 4.96 -2.64
C MET A 17 7.52 6.10 -3.59
N LYS A 18 8.12 7.29 -3.43
CA LYS A 18 7.90 8.43 -4.34
C LYS A 18 8.35 8.13 -5.78
N SER A 19 9.48 7.45 -5.94
CA SER A 19 9.99 7.07 -7.27
C SER A 19 9.13 6.01 -7.96
N SER A 20 8.44 5.17 -7.17
CA SER A 20 7.64 4.05 -7.67
C SER A 20 6.18 4.43 -7.94
N LEU A 21 5.69 5.52 -7.33
CA LEU A 21 4.30 5.99 -7.38
C LEU A 21 4.22 7.38 -8.03
N GLY A 22 4.56 7.45 -9.31
CA GLY A 22 4.42 8.67 -10.11
C GLY A 22 2.96 9.13 -10.28
N PRO A 23 2.72 10.35 -10.79
CA PRO A 23 1.37 10.95 -10.87
C PRO A 23 0.38 10.17 -11.75
N GLU A 24 0.87 9.34 -12.67
CA GLU A 24 0.03 8.49 -13.54
C GLU A 24 -0.40 7.17 -12.88
N VAL A 25 0.12 6.86 -11.69
CA VAL A 25 -0.17 5.61 -10.96
C VAL A 25 -1.26 5.89 -9.94
N ILE A 26 -2.51 5.52 -10.27
CA ILE A 26 -3.62 5.61 -9.31
C ILE A 26 -3.59 4.39 -8.41
N THR A 27 -3.48 4.61 -7.10
CA THR A 27 -3.51 3.54 -6.12
C THR A 27 -4.62 3.72 -5.10
N GLU A 28 -5.16 2.60 -4.65
CA GLU A 28 -6.12 2.52 -3.57
C GLU A 28 -5.66 1.43 -2.61
N HIS A 29 -5.57 1.76 -1.33
CA HIS A 29 -5.23 0.83 -0.26
C HIS A 29 -6.28 0.99 0.83
N ARG A 30 -7.25 0.07 0.88
CA ARG A 30 -8.32 0.08 1.89
C ARG A 30 -8.11 -1.05 2.86
N VAL A 31 -7.97 -0.70 4.14
CA VAL A 31 -7.85 -1.66 5.23
C VAL A 31 -9.14 -1.70 6.06
N ALA A 32 -9.49 -2.88 6.57
CA ALA A 32 -10.66 -3.12 7.40
C ALA A 32 -10.38 -4.20 8.47
N HIS A 33 -11.35 -4.35 9.38
CA HIS A 33 -11.35 -5.37 10.45
C HIS A 33 -10.04 -5.41 11.25
N PRO A 34 -9.62 -4.30 11.89
CA PRO A 34 -8.40 -4.28 12.66
C PRO A 34 -8.45 -5.20 13.88
N GLU A 35 -7.39 -5.98 14.06
CA GLU A 35 -7.08 -6.68 15.30
C GLU A 35 -5.84 -6.01 15.89
N ILE A 36 -5.99 -5.25 16.98
CA ILE A 36 -4.91 -4.44 17.55
C ILE A 36 -4.63 -4.88 18.99
N GLU A 37 -3.37 -5.16 19.29
CA GLU A 37 -2.88 -5.44 20.63
C GLU A 37 -1.86 -4.38 21.06
N ILE A 38 -1.99 -3.86 22.28
CA ILE A 38 -1.10 -2.83 22.83
C ILE A 38 -0.40 -3.39 24.07
N ASP A 39 0.93 -3.30 24.09
CA ASP A 39 1.79 -3.67 25.21
C ASP A 39 2.72 -2.49 25.57
N GLY A 40 2.26 -1.65 26.50
CA GLY A 40 2.98 -0.45 26.92
C GLY A 40 3.22 0.54 25.77
N ASP A 41 4.49 0.67 25.37
CA ASP A 41 4.95 1.54 24.30
C ASP A 41 5.14 0.82 22.96
N GLU A 42 4.79 -0.46 22.88
CA GLU A 42 4.76 -1.24 21.64
C GLU A 42 3.32 -1.68 21.34
N ALA A 43 2.98 -1.87 20.06
CA ALA A 43 1.70 -2.43 19.64
C ALA A 43 1.86 -3.24 18.34
N THR A 44 0.96 -4.18 18.13
CA THR A 44 0.84 -4.94 16.87
C THR A 44 -0.55 -4.72 16.29
N ALA A 45 -0.66 -4.79 14.96
CA ALA A 45 -1.97 -4.84 14.32
C ALA A 45 -1.98 -5.78 13.13
N THR A 46 -3.08 -6.50 12.99
CA THR A 46 -3.46 -7.15 11.74
C THR A 46 -4.54 -6.34 11.05
N TRP A 47 -4.37 -6.14 9.75
CA TRP A 47 -5.36 -5.48 8.90
C TRP A 47 -5.70 -6.33 7.69
N TYR A 48 -6.98 -6.40 7.33
CA TYR A 48 -7.36 -6.98 6.05
C TYR A 48 -7.38 -5.89 4.98
N LEU A 49 -6.43 -5.95 4.04
CA LEU A 49 -6.27 -5.01 2.93
C LEU A 49 -7.05 -5.48 1.70
N GLN A 50 -7.66 -4.53 0.99
CA GLN A 50 -7.93 -4.62 -0.44
C GLN A 50 -7.16 -3.50 -1.16
N ASP A 51 -6.43 -3.84 -2.22
CA ASP A 51 -5.68 -2.89 -3.04
C ASP A 51 -6.10 -2.89 -4.50
N ARG A 52 -5.92 -1.73 -5.13
CA ARG A 52 -6.03 -1.54 -6.57
C ARG A 52 -4.94 -0.59 -7.04
N VAL A 53 -4.30 -0.94 -8.15
CA VAL A 53 -3.30 -0.11 -8.83
C VAL A 53 -3.72 -0.01 -10.29
N ILE A 54 -3.79 1.20 -10.83
CA ILE A 54 -4.18 1.48 -12.22
C ILE A 54 -3.05 2.30 -12.85
N VAL A 55 -2.49 1.80 -13.95
CA VAL A 55 -1.41 2.45 -14.71
C VAL A 55 -1.81 2.47 -16.20
N PRO A 56 -2.62 3.47 -16.63
CA PRO A 56 -3.14 3.53 -17.99
C PRO A 56 -2.05 3.60 -19.06
N SER A 57 -0.97 4.34 -18.81
CA SER A 57 0.18 4.47 -19.73
C SER A 57 0.89 3.14 -19.99
N MET A 58 0.66 2.12 -19.16
CA MET A 58 1.19 0.77 -19.32
C MET A 58 0.11 -0.27 -19.67
N ASN A 59 -1.12 0.15 -19.98
CA ASN A 59 -2.28 -0.74 -20.14
C ASN A 59 -2.43 -1.75 -18.99
N PHE A 60 -2.16 -1.34 -17.75
CA PHE A 60 -2.04 -2.27 -16.63
C PHE A 60 -3.00 -1.90 -15.49
N MET A 61 -3.66 -2.91 -14.94
CA MET A 61 -4.36 -2.80 -13.67
C MET A 61 -4.06 -4.03 -12.82
N LEU A 62 -3.83 -3.79 -11.53
CA LEU A 62 -3.72 -4.80 -10.49
C LEU A 62 -4.82 -4.59 -9.46
N PHE A 63 -5.35 -5.67 -8.93
CA PHE A 63 -6.19 -5.65 -7.74
C PHE A 63 -5.93 -6.91 -6.93
N GLY A 64 -6.08 -6.80 -5.62
CA GLY A 64 -5.67 -7.86 -4.72
C GLY A 64 -6.18 -7.66 -3.32
N SER A 65 -5.71 -8.54 -2.45
CA SER A 65 -5.93 -8.44 -1.02
C SER A 65 -4.79 -9.10 -0.26
N ALA A 66 -4.61 -8.70 0.99
CA ALA A 66 -3.58 -9.20 1.87
C ALA A 66 -3.98 -9.09 3.34
N PHE A 67 -3.37 -9.91 4.20
CA PHE A 67 -3.31 -9.64 5.63
C PHE A 67 -2.01 -8.88 5.92
N TYR A 68 -2.14 -7.67 6.45
CA TYR A 68 -1.00 -6.89 6.93
C TYR A 68 -0.68 -7.26 8.36
N HIS A 69 0.60 -7.20 8.70
CA HIS A 69 1.15 -7.43 10.02
C HIS A 69 2.06 -6.26 10.39
N ASP A 70 1.49 -5.26 11.05
CA ASP A 70 2.18 -4.05 11.45
C ASP A 70 2.67 -4.12 12.89
N ARG A 71 3.80 -3.46 13.15
CA ARG A 71 4.29 -3.15 14.49
C ARG A 71 4.38 -1.65 14.66
N TYR A 72 4.05 -1.17 15.85
CA TYR A 72 4.07 0.24 16.20
C TYR A 72 4.85 0.47 17.48
N ARG A 73 5.52 1.62 17.56
CA ARG A 73 6.16 2.12 18.77
C ARG A 73 5.62 3.49 19.13
N ARG A 74 5.31 3.71 20.41
CA ARG A 74 4.93 5.01 20.95
C ARG A 74 6.18 5.87 21.09
N THR A 75 6.15 7.08 20.54
CA THR A 75 7.18 8.09 20.72
C THR A 75 6.60 9.30 21.45
N ALA A 76 7.44 10.30 21.78
CA ALA A 76 6.97 11.57 22.31
C ALA A 76 5.96 12.28 21.38
N ASP A 77 6.02 12.01 20.08
CA ASP A 77 5.12 12.57 19.04
C ASP A 77 3.94 11.63 18.70
N GLY A 78 3.68 10.62 19.54
CA GLY A 78 2.62 9.63 19.37
C GLY A 78 3.09 8.32 18.72
N TRP A 79 2.13 7.47 18.34
CA TRP A 79 2.41 6.17 17.74
C TRP A 79 2.98 6.30 16.32
N LYS A 80 4.01 5.49 16.02
CA LYS A 80 4.62 5.39 14.68
C LYS A 80 4.68 3.93 14.25
N ILE A 81 4.52 3.67 12.95
CA ILE A 81 4.79 2.34 12.37
C ILE A 81 6.31 2.10 12.48
N SER A 82 6.69 1.03 13.16
CA SER A 82 8.08 0.60 13.34
C SER A 82 8.46 -0.54 12.38
N ALA A 83 7.48 -1.31 11.91
CA ALA A 83 7.62 -2.27 10.82
C ALA A 83 6.26 -2.54 10.17
N THR A 84 6.25 -2.91 8.89
CA THR A 84 5.07 -3.38 8.17
C THR A 84 5.46 -4.55 7.27
N GLY A 85 4.55 -5.49 7.09
CA GLY A 85 4.69 -6.66 6.22
C GLY A 85 3.30 -7.21 5.90
N TYR A 86 3.19 -8.06 4.89
CA TYR A 86 1.90 -8.63 4.51
C TYR A 86 2.02 -9.99 3.82
N ASP A 87 0.95 -10.76 3.91
CA ASP A 87 0.75 -12.00 3.17
C ASP A 87 -0.42 -11.83 2.20
N ARG A 88 -0.17 -12.00 0.90
CA ARG A 88 -1.21 -11.91 -0.14
C ARG A 88 -2.23 -13.02 0.05
N THR A 89 -3.52 -12.66 0.06
CA THR A 89 -4.60 -13.63 -0.10
C THR A 89 -4.83 -13.93 -1.58
N TYR A 90 -4.68 -12.90 -2.43
CA TYR A 90 -4.56 -13.01 -3.88
C TYR A 90 -3.97 -11.72 -4.48
N ASP A 91 -3.39 -11.87 -5.67
CA ASP A 91 -3.12 -10.77 -6.60
C ASP A 91 -3.64 -11.15 -7.98
N ALA A 92 -4.31 -10.22 -8.63
CA ALA A 92 -4.82 -10.37 -9.99
C ALA A 92 -4.39 -9.17 -10.82
N THR A 93 -4.05 -9.44 -12.08
CA THR A 93 -3.68 -8.40 -13.05
C THR A 93 -4.53 -8.52 -14.31
N LEU A 94 -4.79 -7.39 -14.96
CA LEU A 94 -5.49 -7.33 -16.24
C LEU A 94 -4.87 -6.27 -17.14
N SER A 95 -4.90 -6.53 -18.45
CA SER A 95 -4.59 -5.53 -19.47
C SER A 95 -5.79 -4.62 -19.70
N LEU A 96 -5.55 -3.33 -19.89
CA LEU A 96 -6.57 -2.34 -20.25
C LEU A 96 -6.84 -2.28 -21.77
N GLU A 97 -6.03 -2.97 -22.57
CA GLU A 97 -6.13 -2.98 -24.02
C GLU A 97 -7.48 -3.55 -24.48
N GLY A 98 -8.15 -2.82 -25.38
CA GLY A 98 -9.45 -3.22 -25.92
C GLY A 98 -10.63 -3.12 -24.94
N LEU A 99 -10.42 -2.65 -23.69
CA LEU A 99 -11.50 -2.54 -22.69
C LEU A 99 -12.31 -1.25 -22.78
N ASN A 100 -11.96 -0.33 -23.70
CA ASN A 100 -12.48 1.05 -23.72
C ASN A 100 -12.44 1.70 -22.33
N PHE A 101 -11.36 1.44 -21.60
CA PHE A 101 -11.21 1.89 -20.23
C PHE A 101 -10.96 3.40 -20.21
N ASN A 102 -11.83 4.14 -19.54
CA ASN A 102 -11.69 5.57 -19.32
C ASN A 102 -11.42 5.84 -17.84
N LEU A 103 -10.37 6.63 -17.56
CA LEU A 103 -10.02 7.04 -16.21
C LEU A 103 -10.08 8.56 -16.13
N GLU A 104 -10.96 9.06 -15.28
CA GLU A 104 -11.05 10.48 -14.94
C GLU A 104 -10.57 10.67 -13.49
N PRO A 105 -9.42 11.32 -13.26
CA PRO A 105 -8.96 11.59 -11.91
C PRO A 105 -9.90 12.54 -11.15
N GLY A 106 -10.21 12.20 -9.91
CA GLY A 106 -11.01 13.06 -9.04
C GLY A 106 -10.21 14.24 -8.47
N ALA A 107 -10.91 15.33 -8.11
CA ALA A 107 -10.30 16.55 -7.58
C ALA A 107 -9.44 16.36 -6.31
N ALA A 108 -9.60 15.24 -5.60
CA ALA A 108 -8.81 14.93 -4.41
C ALA A 108 -7.34 14.54 -4.70
N LEU A 109 -7.00 14.17 -5.94
CA LEU A 109 -5.68 13.65 -6.28
C LEU A 109 -4.60 14.74 -6.43
N ASN A 110 -4.96 16.04 -6.39
CA ASN A 110 -4.04 17.19 -6.48
C ASN A 110 -2.97 17.06 -7.59
N ILE A 111 -3.38 16.48 -8.72
CA ILE A 111 -2.58 16.30 -9.96
C ILE A 111 -3.04 17.28 -11.04
#